data_AF-A0A0A0JE45-F1
#
_entry.id   AF-A0A0A0JE45-F1
#
_cell.length_a   1.000
_cell.length_b   1.000
_cell.length_c   1.000
_cell.angle_alpha   90.00
_cell.angle_beta   90.00
_cell.angle_gamma   90.00
#
_symmetry.space_group_name_H-M   'P 1'
#
loop_
_entity.id
_entity.type
_entity.pdbx_description
1 polymer ?
#
loop_
_entity_poly.entity_id
_entity_poly.type
_entity_poly.pdbx_seq_one_letter_code
_entity_poly.pdbx_strand_id
1 'polypeptide(L)'
;MRTSLLETRIAINQIALVVIGTGLAVAFSAGAFALGQWGWLVAPPMDIAGIALVLIGGRRRRQTQGRRGTALSIVGGLLIVGSIWAAFMTASAID
;
A
#
# COMPACT_ATOMS: atom_id res chain seq x y z
N MET A 1 3.00 -26.97 14.69
CA MET A 1 2.56 -26.93 13.28
C MET A 1 1.63 -25.77 12.90
N ARG A 2 0.76 -25.22 13.79
CA ARG A 2 -0.10 -24.05 13.44
C ARG A 2 0.65 -22.73 13.19
N THR A 3 1.84 -22.57 13.76
CA THR A 3 2.66 -21.36 13.64
C THR A 3 3.17 -21.12 12.21
N SER A 4 3.54 -22.17 11.46
CA SER A 4 4.04 -21.99 10.09
C SER A 4 2.96 -21.52 9.11
N LEU A 5 1.73 -22.07 9.20
CA LEU A 5 0.63 -21.69 8.31
C LEU A 5 0.20 -20.22 8.48
N LEU A 6 0.20 -19.72 9.72
CA LEU A 6 -0.11 -18.31 10.00
C LEU A 6 0.97 -17.39 9.43
N GLU A 7 2.25 -17.73 9.62
CA GLU A 7 3.38 -16.97 9.07
C GLU A 7 3.38 -16.94 7.54
N THR A 8 3.10 -18.08 6.90
CA THR A 8 2.96 -18.17 5.43
C THR A 8 1.83 -17.27 4.94
N ARG A 9 0.65 -17.30 5.57
CA ARG A 9 -0.48 -16.42 5.19
C ARG A 9 -0.14 -14.94 5.33
N ILE A 10 0.57 -14.56 6.40
CA ILE A 10 0.98 -13.16 6.60
C ILE A 10 1.97 -12.73 5.53
N ALA A 11 2.93 -13.59 5.18
CA ALA A 11 3.88 -13.31 4.11
C ALA A 11 3.18 -13.13 2.76
N ILE A 12 2.22 -14.01 2.44
CA ILE A 12 1.41 -13.90 1.21
C ILE A 12 0.64 -12.58 1.20
N ASN A 13 -0.04 -12.22 2.29
CA ASN A 13 -0.79 -10.96 2.36
C ASN A 13 0.12 -9.73 2.20
N GLN A 14 1.34 -9.76 2.76
CA GLN A 14 2.30 -8.68 2.57
C GLN A 14 2.74 -8.55 1.12
N ILE A 15 3.08 -9.68 0.48
CA ILE A 15 3.46 -9.69 -0.93
C ILE A 15 2.29 -9.18 -1.80
N ALA A 16 1.07 -9.64 -1.54
CA ALA A 16 -0.11 -9.18 -2.25
C ALA A 16 -0.31 -7.66 -2.11
N LEU A 17 -0.19 -7.11 -0.91
CA LEU A 17 -0.29 -5.66 -0.69
C LEU A 17 0.79 -4.88 -1.44
N VAL A 18 2.02 -5.38 -1.45
CA VAL A 18 3.12 -4.73 -2.18
C VAL A 18 2.86 -4.74 -3.69
N VAL A 19 2.40 -5.87 -4.22
CA VAL A 19 2.04 -6.00 -5.64
C VAL A 19 0.88 -5.08 -6.01
N ILE A 20 -0.16 -5.03 -5.19
CA ILE A 20 -1.32 -4.15 -5.40
C ILE A 20 -0.88 -2.69 -5.38
N GLY A 21 -0.15 -2.25 -4.35
CA GLY A 21 0.33 -0.87 -4.26
C GLY A 21 1.23 -0.48 -5.42
N THR A 22 2.11 -1.39 -5.86
CA THR A 22 3.00 -1.14 -7.01
C THR A 22 2.17 -1.01 -8.30
N GLY A 23 1.19 -1.90 -8.49
CA GLY A 23 0.27 -1.85 -9.63
C GLY A 23 -0.55 -0.56 -9.67
N LEU A 24 -1.07 -0.11 -8.52
CA LEU A 24 -1.81 1.15 -8.41
C LEU A 24 -0.92 2.36 -8.70
N ALA A 25 0.28 2.42 -8.14
CA ALA A 25 1.22 3.50 -8.40
C ALA A 25 1.53 3.65 -9.90
N VAL A 26 1.75 2.52 -10.59
CA VAL A 26 1.97 2.51 -12.04
C VAL A 26 0.71 2.92 -12.80
N ALA A 27 -0.45 2.35 -12.46
CA ALA A 27 -1.72 2.63 -13.14
C ALA A 27 -2.13 4.09 -13.02
N PHE A 28 -2.05 4.69 -11.83
CA PHE A 28 -2.38 6.10 -11.62
C PHE A 28 -1.36 7.03 -12.27
N SER A 29 -0.06 6.69 -12.23
CA SER A 29 0.96 7.48 -12.94
C SER A 29 0.70 7.48 -14.43
N ALA A 30 0.55 6.30 -15.03
CA ALA A 30 0.29 6.16 -16.46
C ALA A 30 -1.04 6.82 -16.87
N GLY A 31 -2.09 6.63 -16.06
CA GLY A 31 -3.40 7.26 -16.26
C GLY A 31 -3.34 8.79 -16.22
N ALA A 32 -2.60 9.37 -15.27
CA ALA A 32 -2.42 10.81 -15.16
C ALA A 32 -1.81 11.40 -16.45
N PHE A 33 -0.75 10.78 -16.98
CA PHE A 33 -0.10 11.27 -18.21
C PHE A 33 -0.92 10.98 -19.47
N ALA A 34 -1.61 9.84 -19.55
CA ALA A 34 -2.39 9.47 -20.73
C ALA A 34 -3.70 10.26 -20.85
N LEU A 35 -4.33 10.62 -19.73
CA LEU A 35 -5.64 11.27 -19.69
C LEU A 35 -5.57 12.75 -19.27
N GLY A 36 -4.38 13.27 -18.96
CA GLY A 36 -4.19 14.64 -18.46
C GLY A 36 -4.74 14.89 -17.05
N GLN A 37 -5.03 13.81 -16.31
CA GLN A 37 -5.65 13.83 -14.98
C GLN A 37 -4.59 13.99 -13.88
N TRP A 38 -4.04 15.20 -13.74
CA TRP A 38 -2.91 15.46 -12.83
C TRP A 38 -3.22 15.16 -11.36
N GLY A 39 -4.50 15.25 -10.95
CA GLY A 39 -4.92 14.91 -9.59
C GLY A 39 -4.67 13.43 -9.21
N TRP A 40 -4.52 12.54 -10.19
CA TRP A 40 -4.20 11.12 -9.94
C TRP A 40 -2.77 10.91 -9.45
N LEU A 41 -1.87 11.89 -9.63
CA LEU A 41 -0.49 11.82 -9.15
C LEU A 41 -0.36 11.87 -7.62
N VAL A 42 -1.44 12.10 -6.88
CA VAL A 42 -1.43 11.96 -5.42
C VAL A 42 -1.36 10.49 -4.97
N ALA A 43 -1.85 9.54 -5.79
CA ALA A 43 -1.85 8.13 -5.43
C ALA A 43 -0.44 7.49 -5.37
N PRO A 44 0.45 7.67 -6.37
CA PRO A 44 1.79 7.10 -6.34
C PRO A 44 2.61 7.35 -5.07
N PRO A 45 2.73 8.58 -4.52
CA PRO A 45 3.48 8.80 -3.28
C PRO A 45 2.81 8.12 -2.07
N MET A 46 1.48 8.05 -2.02
CA MET A 46 0.74 7.35 -0.97
C MET A 46 0.95 5.83 -1.04
N ASP A 47 0.92 5.26 -2.25
CA ASP A 47 1.18 3.84 -2.47
C ASP A 47 2.60 3.47 -2.08
N ILE A 48 3.59 4.28 -2.47
CA ILE A 48 5.00 4.08 -2.08
C ILE A 48 5.16 4.12 -0.56
N ALA A 49 4.56 5.11 0.11
CA ALA A 49 4.58 5.22 1.57
C ALA A 49 3.89 4.00 2.23
N GLY A 50 2.75 3.57 1.69
CA GLY A 50 2.01 2.41 2.16
C GLY A 50 2.81 1.12 2.04
N ILE A 51 3.45 0.88 0.89
CA ILE A 51 4.36 -0.24 0.64
C ILE A 51 5.51 -0.24 1.66
N ALA A 52 6.14 0.91 1.87
CA ALA A 52 7.24 1.03 2.83
C ALA A 52 6.79 0.64 4.26
N LEU A 53 5.61 1.09 4.68
CA LEU A 53 5.04 0.74 5.98
C LEU A 53 4.68 -0.75 6.10
N VAL A 54 4.17 -1.37 5.02
CA VAL A 54 3.92 -2.82 4.97
C VAL A 54 5.22 -3.60 5.18
N LEU A 55 6.29 -3.23 4.47
CA LEU A 55 7.60 -3.88 4.55
C LEU A 55 8.26 -3.68 5.93
N ILE A 56 8.26 -2.44 6.44
CA ILE A 56 8.79 -2.11 7.78
C ILE A 56 7.99 -2.84 8.86
N GLY A 57 6.66 -2.87 8.73
CA GLY A 57 5.76 -3.59 9.64
C GLY A 57 6.06 -5.10 9.65
N GLY A 58 6.26 -5.70 8.47
CA GLY A 58 6.65 -7.11 8.36
C GLY A 58 8.00 -7.41 9.00
N ARG A 59 9.00 -6.57 8.75
CA ARG A 59 10.34 -6.72 9.35
C ARG A 59 10.29 -6.56 10.88
N ARG A 60 9.60 -5.54 11.39
CA ARG A 60 9.42 -5.31 12.83
C ARG A 60 8.60 -6.42 13.50
N ARG A 61 7.64 -7.02 12.80
CA ARG A 61 6.84 -8.14 13.33
C ARG A 61 7.72 -9.33 13.69
N ARG A 62 8.67 -9.67 12.81
CA ARG A 62 9.64 -10.76 13.02
C ARG A 62 10.60 -10.46 14.18
N GLN A 63 10.94 -9.20 14.40
CA GLN A 63 11.85 -8.77 15.48
C GLN A 63 11.16 -8.62 16.85
N THR A 64 9.84 -8.39 16.90
CA THR A 64 9.11 -8.01 18.13
C THR A 64 8.09 -9.04 18.61
N GLN A 65 8.20 -10.30 18.17
CA GLN A 65 7.24 -11.37 18.50
C GLN A 65 5.76 -10.98 18.24
N GLY A 66 5.50 -10.23 17.17
CA GLY A 66 4.14 -10.01 16.66
C GLY A 66 3.38 -8.76 17.14
N ARG A 67 3.82 -8.05 18.19
CA ARG A 67 3.01 -6.96 18.79
C ARG A 67 3.09 -5.61 18.07
N ARG A 68 4.27 -5.16 17.62
CA ARG A 68 4.43 -3.79 17.05
C ARG A 68 4.40 -3.73 15.52
N GLY A 69 4.74 -4.81 14.83
CA GLY A 69 4.79 -4.83 13.36
C GLY A 69 3.43 -4.83 12.67
N THR A 70 2.40 -5.37 13.32
CA THR A 70 1.07 -5.56 12.71
C THR A 70 0.34 -4.24 12.46
N ALA A 71 0.42 -3.29 13.38
CA ALA A 71 -0.20 -1.97 13.23
C ALA A 71 0.39 -1.21 12.02
N LEU A 72 1.71 -1.25 11.85
CA LEU A 72 2.39 -0.61 10.72
C LEU A 72 1.97 -1.21 9.38
N SER A 73 1.84 -2.54 9.29
CA SER A 73 1.35 -3.17 8.06
C SER A 73 -0.11 -2.83 7.76
N ILE A 74 -0.95 -2.68 8.79
CA ILE A 74 -2.36 -2.26 8.61
C ILE A 74 -2.42 -0.81 8.11
N VAL A 75 -1.67 0.10 8.72
CA VAL A 75 -1.60 1.50 8.28
C VAL A 75 -1.09 1.60 6.85
N GLY A 76 -0.07 0.80 6.50
CA GLY A 76 0.44 0.73 5.14
C GLY A 76 -0.62 0.25 4.14
N GLY A 77 -1.40 -0.78 4.49
CA GLY A 77 -2.51 -1.25 3.67
C GLY A 77 -3.62 -0.22 3.52
N LEU A 78 -3.97 0.51 4.58
CA LEU A 78 -4.95 1.60 4.53
C LEU A 78 -4.50 2.75 3.62
N LEU A 79 -3.21 3.06 3.61
CA LEU A 79 -2.64 4.06 2.70
C LEU A 79 -2.76 3.64 1.23
N ILE A 80 -2.49 2.38 0.91
CA ILE A 80 -2.62 1.83 -0.45
C ILE A 80 -4.08 1.84 -0.91
N VAL A 81 -5.03 1.51 -0.04
CA VAL A 81 -6.45 1.56 -0.42
C VAL A 81 -6.95 3.00 -0.48
N GLY A 82 -6.50 3.85 0.44
CA GLY A 82 -6.87 5.26 0.52
C GLY A 82 -6.31 6.10 -0.62
N SER A 83 -5.24 5.66 -1.28
CA SER A 83 -4.66 6.35 -2.46
C SER A 83 -5.67 6.47 -3.60
N ILE A 84 -6.51 5.45 -3.80
CA ILE A 84 -7.59 5.45 -4.80
C ILE A 84 -8.58 6.57 -4.51
N TRP A 85 -9.07 6.64 -3.28
CA TRP A 85 -10.01 7.68 -2.87
C TRP A 85 -9.39 9.08 -2.99
N ALA A 86 -8.14 9.23 -2.55
CA ALA A 86 -7.42 10.50 -2.65
C ALA A 86 -7.24 10.94 -4.12
N ALA A 87 -6.90 10.03 -5.03
CA ALA A 87 -6.76 10.33 -6.46
C ALA A 87 -8.05 10.85 -7.09
N PHE A 88 -9.19 10.20 -6.82
CA PHE A 88 -10.47 10.65 -7.35
C PHE A 88 -10.92 11.99 -6.75
N MET A 89 -10.78 12.16 -5.44
CA MET A 89 -11.13 13.42 -4.78
C MET A 89 -10.24 14.58 -5.26
N THR A 90 -8.95 14.32 -5.43
CA THR A 90 -7.98 15.34 -5.88
C THR A 90 -8.20 15.69 -7.34
N ALA A 91 -8.46 14.71 -8.22
CA ALA A 91 -8.85 14.98 -9.61
C ALA A 91 -10.12 15.84 -9.68
N SER A 92 -11.17 15.46 -8.94
CA SER A 92 -12.43 16.23 -8.92
C SER A 92 -12.32 17.65 -8.39
N ALA A 93 -11.24 17.97 -7.67
CA ALA A 93 -11.01 19.29 -7.10
C ALA A 93 -10.09 20.17 -7.98
N ILE A 94 -9.32 19.57 -8.89
CA ILE A 94 -8.33 20.25 -9.71
C ILE A 94 -8.77 20.35 -11.18
N ASP A 95 -9.54 19.38 -11.67
CA ASP A 95 -10.15 19.38 -13.00
C ASP A 95 -11.49 20.13 -13.02
#